data_AF-A0A536H6Z9-F1
#
_entry.id   AF-A0A536H6Z9-F1
#
_cell.length_a   1.000
_cell.length_b   1.000
_cell.length_c   1.000
_cell.angle_alpha   90.00
_cell.angle_beta   90.00
_cell.angle_gamma   90.00
#
_symmetry.space_group_name_H-M   'P 1'
#
loop_
_entity.id
_entity.type
_entity.pdbx_description
1 polymer ?
#
loop_
_entity_poly.entity_id
_entity_poly.type
_entity_poly.pdbx_seq_one_letter_code
_entity_poly.pdbx_strand_id
1 'polypeptide(L)'
;MGQLLLTAGLLLPLALDTFALAAALGVAGLGQKDRLRVTLVFTVFEAGMPIAGILLGRVAGNLIGAWAGYGGILFLFIAGFLLLRPSQDEAGEQKRLRLLAHARGLAILDLGLSISVDELTVGLSAGLLGLPIALTVPPW
;
A
#
# COMPACT_ATOMS: atom_id res chain seq x y z
N MET A 1 22.89 11.01 1.64
CA MET A 1 21.72 11.77 2.12
C MET A 1 20.47 11.54 1.27
N GLY A 2 20.50 11.71 -0.06
CA GLY A 2 19.32 11.58 -0.91
C GLY A 2 18.63 10.21 -0.85
N GLN A 3 19.38 9.11 -0.79
CA GLN A 3 18.80 7.76 -0.66
C GLN A 3 18.02 7.56 0.64
N LEU A 4 18.51 8.10 1.77
CA LEU A 4 17.81 8.02 3.07
C LEU A 4 16.49 8.77 3.06
N LEU A 5 16.44 9.93 2.40
CA LEU A 5 15.21 10.72 2.26
C LEU A 5 14.19 10.00 1.38
N LEU A 6 14.64 9.34 0.30
CA LEU A 6 13.77 8.55 -0.57
C LEU A 6 13.20 7.32 0.14
N THR A 7 14.01 6.57 0.88
CA THR A 7 13.49 5.44 1.67
C THR A 7 12.57 5.91 2.79
N ALA A 8 12.91 6.98 3.51
CA ALA A 8 12.03 7.52 4.54
C ALA A 8 10.68 7.99 3.96
N GLY A 9 10.70 8.63 2.79
CA GLY A 9 9.48 9.06 2.09
C GLY A 9 8.60 7.90 1.63
N LEU A 10 9.15 6.69 1.49
CA LEU A 10 8.42 5.49 1.10
C LEU A 10 7.93 4.67 2.30
N LEU A 11 8.75 4.56 3.35
CA LEU A 11 8.48 3.75 4.53
C LEU A 11 7.56 4.45 5.54
N LEU A 12 7.66 5.78 5.68
CA LEU A 12 6.81 6.51 6.62
C LEU A 12 5.31 6.41 6.29
N PRO A 13 4.87 6.58 5.03
CA PRO A 13 3.47 6.37 4.67
C PRO A 13 2.98 4.97 5.01
N LEU A 14 3.74 3.92 4.64
CA LEU A 14 3.43 2.52 4.96
C LEU A 14 3.28 2.29 6.47
N ALA A 15 4.21 2.84 7.26
CA ALA A 15 4.19 2.72 8.71
C ALA A 15 2.99 3.44 9.33
N LEU A 16 2.62 4.60 8.78
CA LEU A 16 1.45 5.36 9.22
C LEU A 16 0.15 4.63 8.88
N ASP A 17 0.07 3.97 7.74
CA ASP A 17 -1.11 3.21 7.32
C ASP A 17 -1.36 2.00 8.23
N THR A 18 -0.30 1.22 8.48
CA THR A 18 -0.34 0.10 9.43
C THR A 18 -0.69 0.57 10.86
N PHE A 19 -0.19 1.72 11.29
CA PHE A 19 -0.51 2.32 12.59
C PHE A 19 -1.98 2.77 12.67
N ALA A 20 -2.47 3.46 11.64
CA ALA A 20 -3.85 3.92 11.55
C ALA A 20 -4.82 2.74 11.59
N LEU A 21 -4.53 1.66 10.87
CA LEU A 21 -5.30 0.42 10.95
C LEU A 21 -5.30 -0.18 12.35
N ALA A 22 -4.14 -0.30 13.00
CA ALA A 22 -4.04 -0.87 14.34
C ALA A 22 -4.89 -0.05 15.35
N ALA A 23 -4.86 1.28 15.24
CA ALA A 23 -5.70 2.18 16.04
C ALA A 23 -7.18 2.00 15.72
N ALA A 24 -7.55 1.96 14.43
CA ALA A 24 -8.93 1.77 13.98
C ALA A 24 -9.52 0.44 14.47
N LEU A 25 -8.78 -0.66 14.34
CA LEU A 25 -9.19 -1.98 14.85
C LEU A 25 -9.31 -2.01 16.38
N GLY A 26 -8.48 -1.23 17.09
CA GLY A 26 -8.55 -1.07 18.54
C GLY A 26 -9.84 -0.38 19.01
N VAL A 27 -10.35 0.58 18.25
CA VAL A 27 -11.57 1.35 18.58
C VAL A 27 -12.83 0.76 17.94
N ALA A 28 -12.71 -0.01 16.85
CA ALA A 28 -13.85 -0.51 16.05
C ALA A 28 -14.76 -1.52 16.76
N GLY A 29 -14.37 -2.05 17.93
CA GLY A 29 -15.19 -2.97 18.74
C GLY A 29 -15.40 -4.34 18.10
N LEU A 30 -14.47 -4.78 17.23
CA LEU A 30 -14.57 -6.07 16.53
C LEU A 30 -14.30 -7.25 17.46
N GLY A 31 -14.98 -8.38 17.23
CA GLY A 31 -14.69 -9.64 17.92
C GLY A 31 -13.26 -10.14 17.62
N GLN A 32 -12.63 -10.86 18.55
CA GLN A 32 -11.24 -11.33 18.41
C GLN A 32 -10.97 -12.08 17.09
N LYS A 33 -11.92 -12.92 16.66
CA LYS A 33 -11.79 -13.71 15.42
C LYS A 33 -11.79 -12.83 14.17
N ASP A 34 -12.70 -11.86 14.13
CA ASP A 34 -12.83 -10.92 13.01
C ASP A 34 -11.66 -9.96 12.95
N ARG A 35 -11.21 -9.47 14.11
CA ARG A 35 -10.01 -8.65 14.24
C ARG A 35 -8.77 -9.39 13.73
N LEU A 36 -8.55 -10.63 14.19
CA LEU A 36 -7.41 -11.44 13.74
C LEU A 36 -7.46 -11.68 12.22
N ARG A 37 -8.65 -11.97 11.69
CA ARG A 37 -8.86 -12.20 10.26
C ARG A 37 -8.55 -10.95 9.43
N VAL A 38 -9.06 -9.79 9.82
CA VAL A 38 -8.80 -8.52 9.13
C VAL A 38 -7.32 -8.17 9.18
N THR A 39 -6.68 -8.28 10.36
CA THR A 39 -5.24 -8.04 10.49
C THR A 39 -4.43 -8.99 9.59
N LEU A 40 -4.74 -10.29 9.56
CA LEU A 40 -4.01 -11.25 8.72
C LEU A 40 -4.11 -10.93 7.23
N VAL A 41 -5.34 -10.67 6.76
CA VAL A 41 -5.56 -10.33 5.34
C VAL A 41 -4.84 -9.03 5.00
N PHE A 42 -5.00 -8.02 5.85
CA PHE A 42 -4.35 -6.74 5.66
C PHE A 42 -2.82 -6.88 5.61
N THR A 43 -2.19 -7.56 6.57
CA THR A 43 -0.74 -7.78 6.58
C THR A 43 -0.24 -8.48 5.31
N VAL A 44 -1.00 -9.43 4.77
CA VAL A 44 -0.64 -10.11 3.51
C VAL A 44 -0.68 -9.15 2.33
N PHE A 45 -1.69 -8.29 2.24
CA PHE A 45 -1.76 -7.30 1.16
C PHE A 45 -0.74 -6.18 1.37
N GLU A 46 -0.57 -5.68 2.58
CA GLU A 46 0.39 -4.64 2.95
C GLU A 46 1.83 -5.03 2.62
N ALA A 47 2.22 -6.29 2.88
CA ALA A 47 3.53 -6.80 2.52
C ALA A 47 3.62 -7.24 1.05
N GLY A 48 2.54 -7.79 0.50
CA GLY A 48 2.52 -8.39 -0.84
C GLY A 48 2.44 -7.36 -1.96
N MET A 49 1.65 -6.30 -1.80
CA MET A 49 1.37 -5.31 -2.83
C MET A 49 2.59 -4.43 -3.16
N PRO A 50 3.43 -3.98 -2.21
CA PRO A 50 4.68 -3.29 -2.53
C PRO A 50 5.63 -4.18 -3.32
N ILE A 51 5.73 -5.47 -2.98
CA ILE A 51 6.59 -6.43 -3.69
C ILE A 51 6.07 -6.63 -5.11
N ALA A 52 4.77 -6.85 -5.28
CA ALA A 52 4.12 -6.98 -6.59
C ALA A 52 4.31 -5.70 -7.42
N GLY A 53 4.13 -4.54 -6.82
CA GLY A 53 4.37 -3.24 -7.42
C GLY A 53 5.82 -3.10 -7.88
N ILE A 54 6.81 -3.43 -7.05
CA ILE A 54 8.22 -3.35 -7.42
C ILE A 54 8.54 -4.25 -8.62
N LEU A 55 8.01 -5.47 -8.64
CA LEU A 55 8.19 -6.40 -9.76
C LEU A 55 7.56 -5.84 -11.05
N LEU A 56 6.31 -5.39 -10.98
CA LEU A 56 5.61 -4.79 -12.12
C LEU A 56 6.31 -3.53 -12.61
N GLY A 57 6.76 -2.67 -11.70
CA GLY A 57 7.48 -1.44 -11.98
C GLY A 57 8.84 -1.70 -12.63
N ARG A 58 9.57 -2.76 -12.22
CA ARG A 58 10.81 -3.18 -12.89
C ARG A 58 10.57 -3.68 -14.31
N VAL A 59 9.54 -4.48 -14.52
CA VAL A 59 9.17 -4.99 -15.85
C VAL A 59 8.77 -3.82 -16.75
N ALA A 60 7.89 -2.94 -16.27
CA ALA A 60 7.48 -1.74 -16.99
C ALA A 60 8.68 -0.81 -17.26
N GLY A 61 9.57 -0.62 -16.28
CA GLY A 61 10.76 0.20 -16.42
C GLY A 61 11.73 -0.33 -17.48
N ASN A 62 11.91 -1.65 -17.55
CA ASN A 62 12.73 -2.29 -18.60
C ASN A 62 12.12 -2.14 -20.00
N LEU A 63 10.78 -2.08 -20.12
CA LEU A 63 10.09 -1.88 -21.39
C LEU A 63 10.13 -0.42 -21.85
N ILE A 64 10.08 0.53 -20.92
CA ILE A 64 9.98 1.98 -21.19
C ILE A 64 11.38 2.64 -21.28
N GLY A 65 12.42 1.99 -20.74
CA GLY A 65 13.81 2.45 -20.83
C GLY A 65 14.03 3.79 -20.13
N ALA A 66 14.77 4.72 -20.76
CA ALA A 66 15.14 6.00 -20.16
C ALA A 66 13.95 6.89 -19.73
N TRP A 67 12.75 6.63 -20.24
CA TRP A 67 11.53 7.39 -19.89
C TRP A 67 10.85 6.90 -18.60
N ALA A 68 11.25 5.75 -18.06
CA ALA A 68 10.63 5.15 -16.88
C ALA A 68 10.73 6.05 -15.64
N GLY A 69 11.85 6.77 -15.49
CA GLY A 69 12.04 7.72 -14.39
C GLY A 69 11.03 8.87 -14.43
N TYR A 70 10.75 9.43 -15.61
CA TYR A 70 9.74 10.48 -15.78
C TYR A 70 8.32 9.95 -15.53
N GLY A 71 8.04 8.71 -15.93
CA GLY A 71 6.78 8.03 -15.65
C GLY A 71 6.54 7.83 -14.15
N GLY A 72 7.56 7.38 -13.42
CA GLY A 72 7.49 7.23 -11.96
C GLY A 72 7.27 8.57 -11.24
N ILE A 73 7.94 9.65 -11.67
CA ILE A 73 7.73 10.99 -11.12
C ILE A 73 6.31 11.47 -11.36
N LEU A 74 5.80 11.35 -12.59
CA LEU A 74 4.43 11.75 -12.93
C LEU A 74 3.40 10.97 -12.12
N PHE A 75 3.61 9.66 -11.98
CA PHE A 75 2.74 8.79 -11.21
C PHE A 75 2.73 9.14 -9.72
N LEU A 76 3.90 9.36 -9.10
CA LEU A 76 4.00 9.83 -7.72
C LEU A 76 3.32 11.19 -7.52
N PHE A 77 3.43 12.09 -8.49
CA PHE A 77 2.80 13.39 -8.43
C PHE A 77 1.26 13.27 -8.46
N ILE A 78 0.74 12.40 -9.32
CA ILE A 78 -0.70 12.10 -9.40
C ILE A 78 -1.18 11.42 -8.11
N ALA A 79 -0.46 10.39 -7.64
CA ALA A 79 -0.79 9.68 -6.41
C ALA A 79 -0.77 10.63 -5.20
N GLY A 80 0.28 11.42 -5.04
CA GLY A 80 0.36 12.42 -3.97
C GLY A 80 -0.76 13.45 -4.04
N PHE A 81 -1.13 13.91 -5.25
CA PHE A 81 -2.27 14.82 -5.42
C PHE A 81 -3.62 14.17 -5.07
N LEU A 82 -3.82 12.90 -5.43
CA LEU A 82 -5.02 12.14 -5.07
C LEU A 82 -5.12 11.93 -3.55
N LEU A 83 -3.99 11.63 -2.89
CA LEU A 83 -3.92 11.46 -1.43
C LEU A 83 -4.10 12.78 -0.66
N LEU A 84 -3.65 13.91 -1.22
CA LEU A 84 -3.82 15.24 -0.62
C LEU A 84 -5.23 15.81 -0.82
N ARG A 85 -6.04 15.23 -1.71
CA ARG A 85 -7.45 15.61 -1.79
C ARG A 85 -8.15 15.15 -0.52
N PRO A 86 -8.90 16.02 0.17
CA PRO A 86 -9.69 15.61 1.32
C PRO A 86 -10.77 14.65 0.85
N SER A 87 -10.47 13.35 0.94
CA SER A 87 -11.44 12.28 0.79
C SER A 87 -12.32 12.28 2.02
N GLN A 88 -13.60 12.62 1.86
CA GLN A 88 -14.62 12.49 2.92
C GLN A 88 -14.94 11.02 3.27
N ASP A 89 -14.00 10.10 3.03
CA ASP A 89 -14.23 8.67 2.90
C ASP A 89 -13.51 7.83 3.96
N GLU A 90 -12.95 8.44 5.01
CA GLU A 90 -12.41 7.71 6.18
C GLU A 90 -13.48 6.80 6.82
N ALA A 91 -14.75 7.25 6.81
CA ALA A 91 -15.89 6.42 7.23
C ALA A 91 -16.16 5.25 6.26
N GLY A 92 -15.87 5.43 4.97
CA GLY A 92 -15.96 4.41 3.94
C GLY A 92 -14.90 3.31 4.13
N GLU A 93 -13.70 3.69 4.54
CA GLU A 93 -12.60 2.75 4.79
C GLU A 93 -12.85 1.87 6.02
N GLN A 94 -13.27 2.46 7.14
CA GLN A 94 -13.71 1.70 8.32
C GLN A 94 -14.87 0.74 7.99
N LYS A 95 -15.80 1.17 7.12
CA LYS A 95 -16.89 0.33 6.63
C LYS A 95 -16.37 -0.80 5.74
N ARG A 96 -15.40 -0.55 4.86
CA ARG A 96 -14.74 -1.57 4.04
C ARG A 96 -14.00 -2.60 4.88
N LEU A 97 -13.28 -2.20 5.94
CA LEU A 97 -12.64 -3.11 6.90
C LEU A 97 -13.66 -4.01 7.61
N ARG A 98 -14.81 -3.44 8.02
CA ARG A 98 -15.93 -4.21 8.60
C ARG A 98 -16.55 -5.18 7.60
N LEU A 99 -16.68 -4.77 6.33
CA LEU A 99 -17.13 -5.66 5.26
C LEU A 99 -16.12 -6.78 5.00
N LEU A 100 -14.81 -6.49 5.06
CA LEU A 100 -13.74 -7.45 4.89
C LEU A 100 -13.76 -8.54 5.98
N ALA A 101 -14.08 -8.16 7.22
CA ALA A 101 -14.28 -9.11 8.32
C ALA A 101 -15.40 -10.14 8.03
N HIS A 102 -16.47 -9.70 7.37
CA HIS A 102 -17.65 -10.53 7.07
C HIS A 102 -17.63 -11.14 5.66
N ALA A 103 -16.75 -10.66 4.78
CA ALA A 103 -16.63 -11.12 3.41
C ALA A 103 -16.19 -12.59 3.34
N ARG A 104 -16.62 -13.29 2.30
CA ARG A 104 -16.28 -14.69 2.03
C ARG A 104 -15.87 -14.86 0.57
N GLY A 105 -14.92 -15.76 0.33
CA GLY A 105 -14.45 -16.10 -1.02
C GLY A 105 -13.80 -14.92 -1.74
N LEU A 106 -14.15 -14.75 -3.02
CA LEU A 106 -13.58 -13.74 -3.93
C LEU A 106 -13.81 -12.29 -3.46
N ALA A 107 -14.85 -12.04 -2.66
CA ALA A 107 -15.11 -10.70 -2.11
C ALA A 107 -14.00 -10.21 -1.17
N ILE A 108 -13.25 -11.12 -0.54
CA ILE A 108 -12.09 -10.78 0.30
C ILE A 108 -10.95 -10.25 -0.57
N LEU A 109 -10.75 -10.87 -1.75
CA LEU A 109 -9.71 -10.45 -2.68
C LEU A 109 -10.04 -9.09 -3.26
N ASP A 110 -11.28 -8.88 -3.71
CA ASP A 110 -11.72 -7.61 -4.28
C ASP A 110 -11.65 -6.46 -3.26
N LEU A 111 -12.15 -6.69 -2.04
CA LEU A 111 -12.07 -5.70 -0.95
C LEU A 111 -10.63 -5.46 -0.50
N GLY A 112 -9.80 -6.50 -0.40
CA GLY A 112 -8.38 -6.38 -0.04
C GLY A 112 -7.60 -5.61 -1.11
N LEU A 113 -7.84 -5.91 -2.39
CA LEU A 113 -7.21 -5.22 -3.51
C LEU A 113 -7.60 -3.73 -3.53
N SER A 114 -8.86 -3.43 -3.24
CA SER A 114 -9.37 -2.05 -3.24
C SER A 114 -8.85 -1.21 -2.08
N ILE A 115 -8.49 -1.82 -0.95
CA ILE A 115 -7.87 -1.10 0.18
C ILE A 115 -6.37 -0.91 -0.11
N SER A 116 -5.69 -1.92 -0.64
CA SER A 116 -4.23 -1.89 -0.81
C SER A 116 -3.73 -1.35 -2.16
N VAL A 117 -4.53 -0.52 -2.84
CA VAL A 117 -4.15 0.12 -4.11
C VAL A 117 -3.00 1.11 -3.89
N ASP A 118 -2.94 1.72 -2.71
CA ASP A 118 -1.95 2.74 -2.38
C ASP A 118 -0.55 2.11 -2.16
N GLU A 119 -0.47 0.94 -1.53
CA GLU A 119 0.79 0.18 -1.39
C GLU A 119 1.32 -0.32 -2.74
N LEU A 120 0.41 -0.75 -3.64
CA LEU A 120 0.78 -1.17 -4.99
C LEU A 120 1.38 -0.02 -5.79
N THR A 121 0.77 1.15 -5.67
CA THR A 121 1.20 2.42 -6.27
C THR A 121 2.59 2.78 -5.76
N VAL A 122 2.81 2.72 -4.45
CA VAL A 122 4.12 2.95 -3.83
C VAL A 122 5.16 1.93 -4.34
N GLY A 123 4.83 0.64 -4.38
CA GLY A 123 5.71 -0.41 -4.90
C GLY A 123 6.06 -0.23 -6.38
N LEU A 124 5.08 0.08 -7.22
CA LEU A 124 5.26 0.35 -8.65
C LEU A 124 6.24 1.50 -8.87
N SER A 125 6.06 2.58 -8.11
CA SER A 125 6.94 3.74 -8.13
C SER A 125 8.37 3.36 -7.76
N ALA A 126 8.55 2.59 -6.69
CA ALA A 126 9.86 2.10 -6.27
C ALA A 126 10.52 1.19 -7.32
N GLY A 127 9.73 0.34 -7.99
CA GLY A 127 10.18 -0.51 -9.10
C GLY A 127 10.62 0.29 -10.32
N LEU A 128 9.86 1.31 -10.72
CA LEU A 128 10.18 2.22 -11.83
C LEU A 128 11.44 3.05 -11.55
N LEU A 129 11.67 3.42 -10.29
CA LEU A 129 12.86 4.14 -9.84
C LEU A 129 14.09 3.23 -9.66
N GLY A 130 13.96 1.92 -9.86
CA GLY A 130 15.07 0.97 -9.76
C GLY A 130 15.58 0.77 -8.33
N LEU A 131 14.77 1.03 -7.30
CA LEU A 131 15.19 0.86 -5.92
C LEU A 131 15.44 -0.63 -5.59
N PRO A 132 16.51 -0.96 -4.84
CA PRO A 132 16.80 -2.33 -4.45
C PRO A 132 15.81 -2.82 -3.39
N ILE A 133 15.24 -4.02 -3.60
CA ILE A 133 14.25 -4.69 -2.74
C ILE A 133 14.73 -4.80 -1.27
N ALA A 134 16.05 -4.94 -1.06
CA ALA A 134 16.67 -5.06 0.26
C ALA A 134 16.60 -3.78 1.13
N LEU A 135 16.29 -2.62 0.53
CA LEU A 135 16.06 -1.36 1.25
C LEU A 135 14.56 -1.09 1.49
N THR A 136 13.67 -1.68 0.69
CA THR A 136 12.21 -1.50 0.78
C THR A 136 11.54 -2.52 1.70
N VAL A 137 12.12 -3.72 1.86
CA VAL A 137 11.69 -4.73 2.83
C VAL A 137 12.82 -4.91 3.84
N PRO A 138 12.70 -4.41 5.09
CA PRO A 138 13.68 -4.67 6.12
C PRO A 138 13.69 -6.18 6.43
N PRO A 139 14.86 -6.81 6.67
CA PRO A 139 14.94 -8.24 7.00
C PRO A 139 14.54 -8.57 8.45
N TRP A 140 13.66 -7.81 9.09
CA TRP A 140 13.26 -8.01 10.48
C TRP A 140 11.85 -7.50 10.76
#